data_AF-A0A843A0I8-F1
#
_entry.id   AF-A0A843A0I8-F1
#
_cell.length_a   1.000
_cell.length_b   1.000
_cell.length_c   1.000
_cell.angle_alpha   90.00
_cell.angle_beta   90.00
_cell.angle_gamma   90.00
#
_symmetry.space_group_name_H-M   'P 1'
#
loop_
_entity.id
_entity.type
_entity.pdbx_description
1 polymer ?
#
loop_
_entity_poly.entity_id
_entity_poly.type
_entity_poly.pdbx_seq_one_letter_code
_entity_poly.pdbx_strand_id
1 'polypeptide(L)'
;MENNDPKPSILRRISTKIIGRPRNIKDPSIFHKLSLIALLSWIGLGADGLSSSSYGPEEAFKAIAGHTYLAVFLAIATALTVFIISYTYSKIIEQFPHGGGGYIVATHTLGKSAGVVSGSALLIDYVLTITVSIAACGDAIFSFLPLEFHQYSLLFKVSLIFILIILNLRGIKESVTVLAPIFLLFIITHILLLGYGIFSQASAVGTHVNQFSTGLGGDLQVIGLFGILAIFLRAFS
;
A
#
# COMPACT_ATOMS: atom_id res chain seq x y z
N MET A 1 -7.63 53.05 20.36
CA MET A 1 -7.54 51.85 21.22
C MET A 1 -6.36 51.05 20.70
N GLU A 2 -5.28 51.09 21.46
CA GLU A 2 -3.98 50.51 21.13
C GLU A 2 -4.08 48.98 21.22
N ASN A 3 -3.90 48.30 20.09
CA ASN A 3 -4.14 46.87 19.96
C ASN A 3 -2.94 46.11 20.57
N ASN A 4 -3.00 45.85 21.87
CA ASN A 4 -2.05 45.03 22.61
C ASN A 4 -2.28 43.55 22.29
N ASP A 5 -1.89 43.11 21.09
CA ASP A 5 -1.73 41.69 20.81
C ASP A 5 -0.46 41.19 21.55
N PRO A 6 -0.57 40.21 22.47
CA PRO A 6 0.58 39.71 23.19
C PRO A 6 1.59 39.10 22.21
N LYS A 7 2.85 39.56 22.27
CA LYS A 7 3.97 39.06 21.45
C LYS A 7 3.98 37.52 21.51
N PRO A 8 3.92 36.81 20.37
CA PRO A 8 3.81 35.35 20.37
C PRO A 8 5.05 34.73 21.03
N SER A 9 4.82 33.82 21.99
CA SER A 9 5.90 33.15 22.72
C SER A 9 6.87 32.45 21.76
N ILE A 10 8.14 32.30 22.16
CA ILE A 10 9.19 31.65 21.37
C ILE A 10 8.75 30.24 20.93
N LEU A 11 8.02 29.52 21.79
CA LEU A 11 7.39 28.23 21.49
C LEU A 11 6.36 28.33 20.37
N ARG A 12 5.55 29.39 20.34
CA ARG A 12 4.57 29.65 19.28
C ARG A 12 5.25 30.03 17.97
N ARG A 13 6.38 30.73 17.99
CA ARG A 13 7.17 31.02 16.78
C ARG A 13 7.85 29.78 16.20
N ILE A 14 8.41 28.92 17.04
CA ILE A 14 8.97 27.63 16.62
C ILE A 14 7.86 26.73 16.08
N SER A 15 6.72 26.65 16.78
CA SER A 15 5.52 25.94 16.33
C SER A 15 4.97 26.51 15.01
N THR A 16 4.87 27.82 14.83
CA THR A 16 4.38 28.41 13.56
C THR A 16 5.38 28.22 12.41
N LYS A 17 6.69 28.15 12.69
CA LYS A 17 7.74 27.88 11.70
C LYS A 17 7.82 26.39 11.33
N ILE A 18 7.44 25.50 12.25
CA ILE A 18 7.43 24.04 12.03
C ILE A 18 6.08 23.55 11.48
N ILE A 19 4.96 24.07 11.96
CA ILE A 19 3.58 23.60 11.69
C ILE A 19 2.85 24.50 10.66
N GLY A 20 3.20 25.78 10.54
CA GLY A 20 2.51 26.74 9.67
C GLY A 20 1.30 27.41 10.34
N ARG A 21 0.68 28.39 9.65
CA ARG A 21 -0.52 29.11 10.12
C ARG A 21 -1.79 28.30 9.84
N PRO A 22 -2.82 28.33 10.72
CA PRO A 22 -4.09 27.64 10.49
C PRO A 22 -4.81 28.18 9.25
N ARG A 23 -5.31 27.29 8.40
CA ARG A 23 -5.81 27.59 7.04
C ARG A 23 -7.34 27.73 7.04
N ASN A 24 -7.83 28.66 6.23
CA ASN A 24 -9.26 29.00 6.14
C ASN A 24 -10.02 27.99 5.26
N ILE A 25 -11.16 27.49 5.73
CA ILE A 25 -11.90 26.35 5.16
C ILE A 25 -12.77 26.76 3.95
N LYS A 26 -12.81 28.05 3.59
CA LYS A 26 -13.78 28.64 2.65
C LYS A 26 -13.22 29.07 1.28
N ASP A 27 -12.21 28.38 0.71
CA ASP A 27 -11.64 28.75 -0.60
C ASP A 27 -12.43 28.12 -1.78
N PRO A 28 -13.06 28.91 -2.68
CA PRO A 28 -13.88 28.42 -3.79
C PRO A 28 -13.11 27.85 -5.00
N SER A 29 -11.77 27.92 -5.03
CA SER A 29 -10.94 27.56 -6.18
C SER A 29 -10.76 26.05 -6.43
N ILE A 30 -11.37 25.18 -5.62
CA ILE A 30 -11.17 23.71 -5.62
C ILE A 30 -11.93 23.00 -6.75
N PHE A 31 -12.90 23.65 -7.39
CA PHE A 31 -13.81 22.98 -8.32
C PHE A 31 -13.57 23.41 -9.77
N HIS A 32 -12.68 22.72 -10.50
CA HIS A 32 -12.82 22.61 -11.95
C HIS A 32 -12.10 21.39 -12.59
N LYS A 33 -12.83 20.76 -13.54
CA LYS A 33 -12.52 19.62 -14.44
C LYS A 33 -12.67 18.20 -13.85
N LEU A 34 -13.88 17.66 -13.99
CA LEU A 34 -14.32 16.29 -13.62
C LEU A 34 -13.39 15.16 -14.10
N SER A 35 -12.82 15.23 -15.31
CA SER A 35 -11.94 14.17 -15.84
C SER A 35 -10.56 14.16 -15.16
N LEU A 36 -9.99 15.34 -14.92
CA LEU A 36 -8.76 15.49 -14.12
C LEU A 36 -9.03 15.08 -12.67
N ILE A 37 -10.19 15.41 -12.11
CA ILE A 37 -10.56 14.97 -10.75
C ILE A 37 -10.66 13.46 -10.65
N ALA A 38 -11.28 12.77 -11.62
CA ALA A 38 -11.38 11.31 -11.61
C ALA A 38 -10.00 10.64 -11.76
N LEU A 39 -9.16 11.12 -12.70
CA LEU A 39 -7.80 10.62 -12.89
C LEU A 39 -6.93 10.86 -11.65
N LEU A 40 -6.95 12.08 -11.11
CA LEU A 40 -6.20 12.46 -9.91
C LEU A 40 -6.71 11.71 -8.67
N SER A 41 -8.01 11.46 -8.57
CA SER A 41 -8.58 10.63 -7.50
C SER A 41 -8.16 9.18 -7.62
N TRP A 42 -8.14 8.63 -8.84
CA TRP A 42 -7.64 7.28 -9.10
C TRP A 42 -6.15 7.15 -8.79
N ILE A 43 -5.34 8.16 -9.14
CA ILE A 43 -3.91 8.19 -8.79
C ILE A 43 -3.72 8.30 -7.28
N GLY A 44 -4.45 9.22 -6.63
CA GLY A 44 -4.32 9.46 -5.19
C GLY A 44 -4.77 8.27 -4.34
N LEU A 45 -5.90 7.64 -4.69
CA LEU A 45 -6.41 6.45 -4.00
C LEU A 45 -5.66 5.18 -4.44
N GLY A 46 -5.28 5.09 -5.71
CA GLY A 46 -4.59 3.94 -6.27
C GLY A 46 -3.12 3.82 -5.85
N ALA A 47 -2.51 4.91 -5.37
CA ALA A 47 -1.14 4.89 -4.86
C ALA A 47 -0.96 3.90 -3.70
N ASP A 48 -1.97 3.73 -2.85
CA ASP A 48 -1.95 2.79 -1.74
C ASP A 48 -1.89 1.33 -2.23
N GLY A 49 -2.76 0.98 -3.20
CA GLY A 49 -2.74 -0.32 -3.85
C GLY A 49 -1.44 -0.60 -4.63
N LEU A 50 -0.89 0.40 -5.32
CA LEU A 50 0.40 0.26 -6.02
C LEU A 50 1.56 0.07 -5.05
N SER A 51 1.58 0.81 -3.94
CA SER A 51 2.61 0.63 -2.91
C SER A 51 2.61 -0.81 -2.38
N SER A 52 1.43 -1.39 -2.17
CA SER A 52 1.24 -2.78 -1.74
C SER A 52 1.73 -3.80 -2.74
N SER A 53 1.59 -3.52 -4.05
CA SER A 53 2.14 -4.37 -5.10
C SER A 53 3.67 -4.41 -5.15
N SER A 54 4.35 -3.47 -4.48
CA SER A 54 5.82 -3.40 -4.44
C SER A 54 6.44 -4.34 -3.39
N TYR A 55 5.70 -4.72 -2.36
CA TYR A 55 6.20 -5.61 -1.29
C TYR A 55 5.41 -6.91 -1.16
N GLY A 56 4.08 -6.87 -1.36
CA GLY A 56 3.20 -8.02 -1.14
C GLY A 56 3.57 -9.25 -1.98
N PRO A 57 3.65 -9.14 -3.32
CA PRO A 57 3.99 -10.27 -4.18
C PRO A 57 5.36 -10.89 -3.86
N GLU A 58 6.36 -10.08 -3.52
CA GLU A 58 7.71 -10.57 -3.19
C GLU A 58 7.70 -11.34 -1.87
N GLU A 59 7.08 -10.81 -0.82
CA GLU A 59 7.00 -11.47 0.48
C GLU A 59 6.18 -12.77 0.41
N ALA A 60 5.08 -12.76 -0.34
CA ALA A 60 4.27 -13.94 -0.57
C ALA A 60 5.05 -15.02 -1.35
N PHE A 61 5.88 -14.60 -2.32
CA PHE A 61 6.77 -15.52 -3.04
C PHE A 61 7.88 -16.09 -2.15
N LYS A 62 8.50 -15.28 -1.28
CA LYS A 62 9.50 -15.77 -0.30
C LYS A 62 8.89 -16.76 0.68
N ALA A 63 7.63 -16.55 1.08
CA ALA A 63 6.93 -17.42 2.02
C ALA A 63 6.66 -18.84 1.49
N ILE A 64 6.67 -19.03 0.16
CA ILE A 64 6.60 -20.35 -0.48
C ILE A 64 7.89 -21.18 -0.25
N ALA A 65 8.97 -20.60 0.29
CA ALA A 65 10.16 -21.31 0.75
C ALA A 65 10.84 -22.23 -0.29
N GLY A 66 10.82 -21.83 -1.58
CA GLY A 66 11.45 -22.57 -2.68
C GLY A 66 10.52 -23.48 -3.48
N HIS A 67 9.26 -23.66 -3.05
CA HIS A 67 8.23 -24.42 -3.78
C HIS A 67 7.61 -23.60 -4.94
N THR A 68 8.44 -23.09 -5.86
CA THR A 68 8.10 -22.06 -6.85
C THR A 68 6.90 -22.40 -7.76
N TYR A 69 6.56 -23.68 -7.94
CA TYR A 69 5.37 -24.10 -8.67
C TYR A 69 4.05 -23.61 -8.05
N LEU A 70 4.05 -23.30 -6.74
CA LEU A 70 2.89 -22.72 -6.03
C LEU A 70 2.67 -21.24 -6.37
N ALA A 71 3.67 -20.54 -6.91
CA ALA A 71 3.58 -19.11 -7.17
C ALA A 71 2.45 -18.74 -8.15
N VAL A 72 2.18 -19.60 -9.13
CA VAL A 72 1.09 -19.38 -10.10
C VAL A 72 -0.27 -19.48 -9.40
N PHE A 73 -0.46 -20.48 -8.54
CA PHE A 73 -1.70 -20.61 -7.76
C PHE A 73 -1.88 -19.45 -6.79
N LEU A 74 -0.78 -18.99 -6.20
CA LEU A 74 -0.79 -17.86 -5.28
C LEU A 74 -1.21 -16.58 -6.01
N ALA A 75 -0.64 -16.32 -7.19
CA ALA A 75 -1.01 -15.19 -8.03
C ALA A 75 -2.49 -15.23 -8.44
N ILE A 76 -3.01 -16.40 -8.82
CA ILE A 76 -4.43 -16.59 -9.16
C ILE A 76 -5.32 -16.34 -7.95
N ALA A 77 -4.98 -16.92 -6.79
CA ALA A 77 -5.75 -16.75 -5.55
C ALA A 77 -5.80 -15.28 -5.12
N THR A 78 -4.67 -14.57 -5.20
CA THR A 78 -4.60 -13.13 -4.91
C THR A 78 -5.43 -12.32 -5.90
N ALA A 79 -5.31 -12.58 -7.21
CA ALA A 79 -6.09 -11.89 -8.23
C ALA A 79 -7.61 -12.10 -8.04
N LEU A 80 -8.02 -13.33 -7.75
CA LEU A 80 -9.41 -13.68 -7.46
C LEU A 80 -9.92 -12.98 -6.19
N THR A 81 -9.09 -12.91 -5.15
CA THR A 81 -9.44 -12.22 -3.90
C THR A 81 -9.63 -10.72 -4.13
N VAL A 82 -8.68 -10.08 -4.82
CA VAL A 82 -8.79 -8.66 -5.19
C VAL A 82 -10.04 -8.41 -6.04
N PHE A 83 -10.36 -9.30 -6.98
CA PHE A 83 -11.56 -9.20 -7.79
C PHE A 83 -12.84 -9.30 -6.95
N ILE A 84 -12.96 -10.30 -6.07
CA ILE A 84 -14.13 -10.48 -5.19
C ILE A 84 -14.30 -9.28 -4.25
N ILE A 85 -13.21 -8.83 -3.63
CA ILE A 85 -13.22 -7.66 -2.74
C ILE A 85 -13.67 -6.43 -3.53
N SER A 86 -13.07 -6.17 -4.70
CA SER A 86 -13.43 -5.03 -5.56
C SER A 86 -14.89 -5.06 -5.99
N TYR A 87 -15.40 -6.23 -6.40
CA TYR A 87 -16.81 -6.41 -6.74
C TYR A 87 -17.74 -6.12 -5.57
N THR A 88 -17.40 -6.63 -4.38
CA THR A 88 -18.17 -6.41 -3.16
C THR A 88 -18.16 -4.94 -2.75
N TYR A 89 -17.01 -4.26 -2.84
CA TYR A 89 -16.90 -2.83 -2.57
C TYR A 89 -17.73 -2.00 -3.55
N SER A 90 -17.79 -2.35 -4.84
CA SER A 90 -18.68 -1.68 -5.79
C SER A 90 -20.14 -1.75 -5.35
N LYS A 91 -20.59 -2.90 -4.82
CA LYS A 91 -21.95 -3.04 -4.27
C LYS A 91 -22.18 -2.25 -2.99
N ILE A 92 -21.18 -2.17 -2.12
CA ILE A 92 -21.26 -1.33 -0.93
C ILE A 92 -21.37 0.15 -1.33
N ILE A 93 -20.61 0.61 -2.32
CA ILE A 93 -20.66 2.00 -2.80
C ILE A 93 -22.01 2.33 -3.42
N GLU A 94 -22.60 1.42 -4.19
CA GLU A 94 -23.98 1.57 -4.72
C GLU A 94 -25.01 1.75 -3.60
N GLN A 95 -24.89 0.95 -2.53
CA GLN A 95 -25.84 0.96 -1.40
C GLN A 95 -25.63 2.15 -0.44
N PHE A 96 -24.38 2.61 -0.28
CA PHE A 96 -23.99 3.69 0.63
C PHE A 96 -23.31 4.84 -0.15
N PRO A 97 -24.05 5.58 -1.01
CA PRO A 97 -23.48 6.57 -1.92
C PRO A 97 -22.92 7.81 -1.21
N HIS A 98 -23.36 8.07 0.02
CA HIS A 98 -22.85 9.15 0.86
C HIS A 98 -21.50 8.81 1.54
N GLY A 99 -20.97 7.60 1.31
CA GLY A 99 -19.70 7.15 1.85
C GLY A 99 -19.76 6.79 3.34
N GLY A 100 -18.58 6.75 3.98
CA GLY A 100 -18.45 6.50 5.42
C GLY A 100 -17.54 5.33 5.82
N GLY A 101 -17.01 4.60 4.84
CA GLY A 101 -16.05 3.52 5.06
C GLY A 101 -16.62 2.32 5.83
N GLY A 102 -15.75 1.35 6.14
CA GLY A 102 -16.14 0.09 6.79
C GLY A 102 -16.86 0.30 8.13
N TYR A 103 -16.47 1.32 8.91
CA TYR A 103 -17.08 1.65 10.21
C TYR A 103 -18.58 1.98 10.07
N ILE A 104 -18.95 2.92 9.20
CA ILE A 104 -20.34 3.35 9.03
C ILE A 104 -21.17 2.22 8.44
N VAL A 105 -20.63 1.52 7.44
CA VAL A 105 -21.31 0.38 6.80
C VAL A 105 -21.58 -0.72 7.80
N ALA A 106 -20.58 -1.14 8.59
CA ALA A 106 -20.75 -2.18 9.61
C ALA A 106 -21.69 -1.75 10.74
N THR A 107 -21.63 -0.47 11.16
CA THR A 107 -22.51 0.06 12.19
C THR A 107 -23.98 0.01 11.75
N HIS A 108 -24.27 0.39 10.50
CA HIS A 108 -25.64 0.40 9.97
C HIS A 108 -26.17 -0.99 9.63
N THR A 109 -25.31 -1.93 9.21
CA THR A 109 -25.74 -3.26 8.76
C THR A 109 -25.73 -4.32 9.87
N LEU A 110 -24.74 -4.28 10.76
CA LEU A 110 -24.47 -5.32 11.78
C LEU A 110 -24.59 -4.79 13.22
N GLY A 111 -24.75 -3.48 13.39
CA GLY A 111 -24.91 -2.82 14.69
C GLY A 111 -23.61 -2.22 15.25
N LYS A 112 -23.75 -1.49 16.36
CA LYS A 112 -22.68 -0.66 16.94
C LYS A 112 -21.42 -1.44 17.29
N SER A 113 -21.55 -2.64 17.85
CA SER A 113 -20.41 -3.46 18.27
C SER A 113 -19.55 -3.87 17.07
N ALA A 114 -20.18 -4.32 15.97
CA ALA A 114 -19.48 -4.65 14.73
C ALA A 114 -18.85 -3.41 14.09
N GLY A 115 -19.52 -2.26 14.18
CA GLY A 115 -18.98 -0.96 13.82
C GLY A 115 -17.65 -0.67 14.51
N VAL A 116 -17.62 -0.75 15.85
CA VAL A 116 -16.39 -0.51 16.64
C VAL A 116 -15.27 -1.45 16.23
N VAL A 117 -15.55 -2.75 16.06
CA VAL A 117 -14.55 -3.72 15.60
C VAL A 117 -13.97 -3.32 14.23
N SER A 118 -14.83 -2.95 13.28
CA SER A 118 -14.40 -2.48 11.96
C SER A 118 -13.55 -1.20 12.05
N GLY A 119 -13.96 -0.24 12.89
CA GLY A 119 -13.20 0.99 13.10
C GLY A 119 -11.82 0.74 13.73
N SER A 120 -11.74 -0.14 14.73
CA SER A 120 -10.48 -0.54 15.34
C SER A 120 -9.56 -1.26 14.36
N ALA A 121 -10.10 -2.17 13.54
CA ALA A 121 -9.36 -2.85 12.50
C ALA A 121 -8.79 -1.85 11.47
N LEU A 122 -9.57 -0.87 11.03
CA LEU A 122 -9.13 0.18 10.11
C LEU A 122 -7.98 1.04 10.68
N LEU A 123 -8.00 1.34 11.99
CA LEU A 123 -6.90 2.08 12.61
C LEU A 123 -5.61 1.27 12.64
N ILE A 124 -5.70 -0.03 12.95
CA ILE A 124 -4.56 -0.94 12.93
C ILE A 124 -4.01 -1.06 11.50
N ASP A 125 -4.91 -1.23 10.53
CA ASP A 125 -4.58 -1.29 9.11
C ASP A 125 -3.79 -0.04 8.67
N TYR A 126 -4.25 1.17 9.01
CA TYR A 126 -3.51 2.38 8.67
C TYR A 126 -2.11 2.44 9.29
N VAL A 127 -1.94 2.02 10.55
CA VAL A 127 -0.63 2.00 11.20
C VAL A 127 0.28 0.96 10.52
N LEU A 128 -0.27 -0.22 10.22
CA LEU A 128 0.47 -1.30 9.59
C LEU A 128 0.91 -0.92 8.17
N THR A 129 0.01 -0.36 7.36
CA THR A 129 0.30 0.06 5.98
C THR A 129 1.42 1.10 5.93
N ILE A 130 1.40 2.09 6.82
CA ILE A 130 2.49 3.09 6.90
C ILE A 130 3.80 2.40 7.30
N THR A 131 3.76 1.51 8.29
CA THR A 131 4.94 0.82 8.81
C THR A 131 5.58 -0.08 7.75
N VAL A 132 4.79 -0.92 7.08
CA VAL A 132 5.25 -1.85 6.05
C VAL A 132 5.76 -1.09 4.83
N SER A 133 5.06 -0.04 4.39
CA SER A 133 5.51 0.79 3.27
C SER A 133 6.87 1.44 3.51
N ILE A 134 7.12 1.94 4.73
CA ILE A 134 8.41 2.55 5.08
C ILE A 134 9.50 1.50 5.25
N ALA A 135 9.17 0.33 5.80
CA ALA A 135 10.10 -0.79 5.89
C ALA A 135 10.57 -1.21 4.49
N ALA A 136 9.62 -1.48 3.58
CA ALA A 136 9.88 -1.85 2.19
C ALA A 136 10.64 -0.75 1.43
N CYS A 137 10.27 0.52 1.62
CA CYS A 137 11.01 1.65 1.04
C CYS A 137 12.48 1.68 1.51
N GLY A 138 12.72 1.49 2.81
CA GLY A 138 14.08 1.43 3.34
C GLY A 138 14.85 0.23 2.80
N ASP A 139 14.24 -0.95 2.71
CA ASP A 139 14.91 -2.14 2.16
C ASP A 139 15.27 -1.96 0.69
N ALA A 140 14.37 -1.37 -0.10
CA ALA A 140 14.61 -1.05 -1.51
C ALA A 140 15.69 0.00 -1.73
N ILE A 141 15.84 1.00 -0.85
CA ILE A 141 16.92 1.99 -0.94
C ILE A 141 18.25 1.37 -0.53
N PHE A 142 18.26 0.63 0.58
CA PHE A 142 19.49 0.04 1.10
C PHE A 142 19.99 -1.14 0.27
N SER A 143 19.14 -1.80 -0.53
CA SER A 143 19.59 -2.82 -1.49
C SER A 143 20.53 -2.29 -2.57
N PHE A 144 20.56 -0.97 -2.82
CA PHE A 144 21.52 -0.34 -3.74
C PHE A 144 22.80 0.15 -3.05
N LEU A 145 22.85 0.15 -1.72
CA LEU A 145 23.97 0.68 -0.93
C LEU A 145 24.95 -0.43 -0.51
N PRO A 146 26.23 -0.09 -0.26
CA PRO A 146 27.18 -1.00 0.33
C PRO A 146 26.78 -1.49 1.74
N LEU A 147 27.22 -2.70 2.09
CA LEU A 147 26.87 -3.37 3.35
C LEU A 147 27.25 -2.56 4.60
N GLU A 148 28.30 -1.73 4.55
CA GLU A 148 28.72 -0.91 5.69
C GLU A 148 27.66 0.11 6.12
N PHE A 149 26.78 0.51 5.19
CA PHE A 149 25.72 1.47 5.48
C PHE A 149 24.48 0.83 6.10
N HIS A 150 24.31 -0.49 6.05
CA HIS A 150 23.09 -1.17 6.49
C HIS A 150 22.77 -0.94 7.98
N GLN A 151 23.78 -0.66 8.81
CA GLN A 151 23.61 -0.28 10.21
C GLN A 151 22.74 0.98 10.40
N TYR A 152 22.69 1.88 9.40
CA TYR A 152 21.88 3.10 9.44
C TYR A 152 20.46 2.92 8.91
N SER A 153 20.09 1.73 8.41
CA SER A 153 18.77 1.46 7.83
C SER A 153 17.63 1.73 8.82
N LEU A 154 17.77 1.28 10.06
CA LEU A 154 16.78 1.55 11.11
C LEU A 154 16.62 3.05 11.37
N LEU A 155 17.73 3.77 11.51
CA LEU A 155 17.72 5.21 11.77
C LEU A 155 17.08 5.97 10.60
N PHE A 156 17.35 5.56 9.37
CA PHE A 156 16.75 6.12 8.16
C PHE A 156 15.23 5.92 8.16
N LYS A 157 14.74 4.69 8.38
CA LYS A 157 13.31 4.36 8.40
C LYS A 157 12.56 5.16 9.47
N VAL A 158 13.11 5.22 10.69
CA VAL A 158 12.53 6.01 11.80
C VAL A 158 12.51 7.51 11.46
N SER A 159 13.60 8.03 10.91
CA SER A 159 13.68 9.44 10.49
C SER A 159 12.64 9.77 9.42
N LEU A 160 12.40 8.84 8.48
CA LEU A 160 11.40 9.00 7.42
C LEU A 160 9.97 9.08 8.00
N ILE A 161 9.64 8.27 9.01
CA ILE A 161 8.37 8.38 9.75
C ILE A 161 8.20 9.79 10.33
N PHE A 162 9.22 10.30 11.04
CA PHE A 162 9.17 11.64 11.62
C PHE A 162 8.99 12.73 10.56
N ILE A 163 9.68 12.62 9.42
CA ILE A 163 9.51 13.53 8.29
C ILE A 163 8.06 13.48 7.80
N LEU A 164 7.50 12.29 7.56
CA LEU A 164 6.11 12.14 7.12
C LEU A 164 5.11 12.71 8.14
N ILE A 165 5.34 12.53 9.44
CA ILE A 165 4.53 13.16 10.49
C ILE A 165 4.56 14.68 10.35
N ILE A 166 5.74 15.29 10.20
CA ILE A 166 5.89 16.74 10.05
C ILE A 166 5.20 17.23 8.77
N LEU A 167 5.35 16.52 7.66
CA LEU A 167 4.70 16.87 6.39
C LEU A 167 3.18 16.77 6.48
N ASN A 168 2.64 15.74 7.14
CA ASN A 168 1.21 15.59 7.38
C ASN A 168 0.67 16.71 8.28
N LEU A 169 1.37 17.07 9.35
CA LEU A 169 1.00 18.18 10.24
C LEU A 169 1.07 19.55 9.54
N ARG A 170 1.97 19.73 8.57
CA ARG A 170 2.05 20.94 7.74
C ARG A 170 0.91 21.07 6.72
N GLY A 171 0.14 20.00 6.48
CA GLY A 171 -1.02 20.03 5.59
C GLY A 171 -0.66 20.30 4.13
N ILE A 172 0.39 19.65 3.61
CA ILE A 172 0.78 19.73 2.20
C ILE A 172 -0.31 19.11 1.32
N LYS A 173 -1.25 19.96 0.87
CA LYS A 173 -2.41 19.56 0.05
C LYS A 173 -2.12 19.49 -1.46
N GLU A 174 -0.93 19.88 -1.94
CA GLU A 174 -0.59 19.87 -3.38
C GLU A 174 -0.13 18.50 -3.89
N SER A 175 -0.25 17.45 -3.07
CA SER A 175 0.45 16.19 -3.29
C SER A 175 0.04 15.43 -4.55
N VAL A 176 -1.23 15.48 -4.99
CA VAL A 176 -1.69 14.61 -6.08
C VAL A 176 -1.06 14.98 -7.44
N THR A 177 -0.87 16.28 -7.71
CA THR A 177 -0.22 16.73 -8.95
C THR A 177 1.26 16.35 -8.98
N VAL A 178 1.94 16.35 -7.83
CA VAL A 178 3.33 15.89 -7.69
C VAL A 178 3.42 14.36 -7.75
N LEU A 179 2.41 13.66 -7.25
CA LEU A 179 2.36 12.20 -7.21
C LEU A 179 2.03 11.58 -8.57
N ALA A 180 1.24 12.26 -9.40
CA ALA A 180 0.86 11.80 -10.72
C ALA A 180 2.04 11.38 -11.64
N PRO A 181 3.11 12.17 -11.82
CA PRO A 181 4.25 11.73 -12.62
C PRO A 181 4.99 10.54 -12.00
N ILE A 182 5.10 10.49 -10.67
CA ILE A 182 5.74 9.37 -9.95
C ILE A 182 4.94 8.08 -10.17
N PHE A 183 3.63 8.16 -10.03
CA PHE A 183 2.69 7.06 -10.28
C PHE A 183 2.76 6.56 -11.73
N LEU A 184 2.79 7.47 -12.69
CA LEU A 184 2.91 7.10 -14.11
C LEU A 184 4.26 6.41 -14.38
N LEU A 185 5.36 6.95 -13.84
CA LEU A 185 6.69 6.35 -13.95
C LEU A 185 6.70 4.94 -13.36
N PHE A 186 6.07 4.74 -12.20
CA PHE A 186 5.92 3.42 -11.57
C PHE A 186 5.23 2.44 -12.51
N ILE A 187 4.08 2.82 -13.09
CA ILE A 187 3.34 1.94 -14.01
C ILE A 187 4.18 1.59 -15.24
N ILE A 188 4.78 2.59 -15.89
CA ILE A 188 5.58 2.38 -17.10
C ILE A 188 6.76 1.45 -16.81
N THR A 189 7.50 1.70 -15.74
CA THR A 189 8.65 0.87 -15.35
C THR A 189 8.24 -0.56 -15.02
N HIS A 190 7.13 -0.76 -14.31
CA HIS A 190 6.62 -2.11 -14.01
C HIS A 190 6.14 -2.85 -15.26
N ILE A 191 5.45 -2.18 -16.18
CA ILE A 191 5.04 -2.80 -17.46
C ILE A 191 6.26 -3.24 -18.25
N LEU A 192 7.30 -2.41 -18.33
CA LEU A 192 8.54 -2.75 -19.04
C LEU A 192 9.29 -3.91 -18.38
N LEU A 193 9.42 -3.90 -17.05
CA LEU A 193 10.11 -4.96 -16.31
C LEU A 193 9.36 -6.29 -16.37
N LEU A 194 8.03 -6.28 -16.17
CA LEU A 194 7.19 -7.47 -16.29
C LEU A 194 7.19 -8.00 -17.72
N GLY A 195 7.07 -7.11 -18.71
CA GLY A 195 7.15 -7.47 -20.12
C GLY A 195 8.49 -8.13 -20.43
N TYR A 196 9.61 -7.49 -20.05
CA TYR A 196 10.94 -8.06 -20.22
C TYR A 196 11.10 -9.43 -19.54
N GLY A 197 10.62 -9.57 -18.30
CA GLY A 197 10.66 -10.83 -17.56
C GLY A 197 9.88 -11.95 -18.25
N ILE A 198 8.68 -11.67 -18.74
CA ILE A 198 7.85 -12.64 -19.47
C ILE A 198 8.48 -13.01 -20.81
N PHE A 199 8.93 -12.02 -21.60
CA PHE A 199 9.50 -12.27 -22.92
C PHE A 199 10.86 -12.99 -22.86
N SER A 200 11.71 -12.63 -21.90
CA SER A 200 13.01 -13.30 -21.70
C SER A 200 12.84 -14.76 -21.29
N GLN A 201 11.74 -15.10 -20.61
CA GLN A 201 11.46 -16.45 -20.13
C GLN A 201 10.50 -17.25 -21.03
N ALA A 202 10.04 -16.67 -22.14
CA ALA A 202 9.06 -17.30 -23.03
C ALA A 202 9.56 -18.63 -23.63
N SER A 203 10.86 -18.75 -23.93
CA SER A 203 11.46 -19.99 -24.43
C SER A 203 11.58 -21.08 -23.36
N ALA A 204 11.58 -20.70 -22.08
CA ALA A 204 11.73 -21.61 -20.95
C ALA A 204 10.40 -22.14 -20.40
N VAL A 205 9.26 -21.78 -21.00
CA VAL A 205 7.92 -22.20 -20.53
C VAL A 205 7.81 -23.73 -20.42
N GLY A 206 8.36 -24.48 -21.37
CA GLY A 206 8.38 -25.95 -21.30
C GLY A 206 9.12 -26.48 -20.07
N THR A 207 10.23 -25.84 -19.70
CA THR A 207 11.00 -26.19 -18.49
C THR A 207 10.19 -25.91 -17.22
N HIS A 208 9.48 -24.78 -17.15
CA HIS A 208 8.63 -24.43 -16.00
C HIS A 208 7.46 -25.39 -15.82
N VAL A 209 6.85 -25.85 -16.92
CA VAL A 209 5.78 -26.87 -16.87
C VAL A 209 6.31 -28.21 -16.37
N ASN A 210 7.52 -28.61 -16.76
CA ASN A 210 8.16 -29.82 -16.25
C ASN A 210 8.53 -29.70 -14.78
N GLN A 211 9.03 -28.53 -14.35
CA GLN A 211 9.31 -28.22 -12.94
C GLN A 211 8.05 -28.25 -12.08
N PHE A 212 6.91 -27.84 -12.63
CA PHE A 212 5.62 -27.94 -11.94
C PHE A 212 5.26 -29.40 -11.62
N SER A 213 5.29 -30.27 -12.62
CA SER A 213 4.92 -31.69 -12.46
C SER A 213 5.88 -32.42 -11.51
N THR A 214 7.18 -32.17 -11.66
CA THR A 214 8.22 -32.78 -10.82
C THR A 214 8.20 -32.25 -9.39
N GLY A 215 8.01 -30.93 -9.19
CA GLY A 215 7.91 -30.31 -7.87
C GLY A 215 6.68 -30.78 -7.11
N LEU A 216 5.51 -30.79 -7.75
CA LEU A 216 4.27 -31.27 -7.14
C LEU A 216 4.36 -32.76 -6.77
N GLY A 217 4.89 -33.59 -7.68
CA GLY A 217 5.07 -35.01 -7.44
C GLY A 217 6.06 -35.31 -6.30
N GLY A 218 7.17 -34.57 -6.24
CA GLY A 218 8.17 -34.69 -5.19
C GLY A 218 7.63 -34.30 -3.82
N ASP A 219 6.97 -33.16 -3.71
CA ASP A 219 6.42 -32.68 -2.44
C ASP A 219 5.27 -33.54 -1.93
N LEU A 220 4.42 -34.05 -2.84
CA LEU A 220 3.36 -34.99 -2.46
C LEU A 220 3.90 -36.26 -1.80
N GLN A 221 5.10 -36.69 -2.17
CA GLN A 221 5.75 -37.86 -1.56
C GLN A 221 6.46 -37.52 -0.24
N VAL A 222 7.08 -36.34 -0.12
CA VAL A 222 7.88 -35.96 1.04
C VAL A 222 7.05 -35.35 2.16
N ILE A 223 6.23 -34.35 1.84
CA ILE A 223 5.45 -33.57 2.83
C ILE A 223 3.94 -33.82 2.75
N GLY A 224 3.48 -34.47 1.67
CA GLY A 224 2.07 -34.79 1.47
C GLY A 224 1.19 -33.58 1.16
N LEU A 225 -0.06 -33.84 0.81
CA LEU A 225 -1.03 -32.81 0.43
C LEU A 225 -1.26 -31.76 1.54
N PHE A 226 -1.30 -32.20 2.79
CA PHE A 226 -1.46 -31.31 3.95
C PHE A 226 -0.26 -30.38 4.13
N GLY A 227 0.96 -30.85 3.89
CA GLY A 227 2.16 -30.00 3.96
C GLY A 227 2.14 -28.93 2.87
N ILE A 228 1.80 -29.31 1.64
CA ILE A 228 1.67 -28.37 0.51
C ILE A 228 0.59 -27.31 0.81
N LEU A 229 -0.58 -27.73 1.29
CA LEU A 229 -1.65 -26.81 1.66
C LEU A 229 -1.24 -25.86 2.81
N ALA A 230 -0.52 -26.36 3.81
CA ALA A 230 -0.04 -25.52 4.91
C ALA A 230 0.97 -24.46 4.43
N ILE A 231 1.90 -24.84 3.53
CA ILE A 231 2.85 -23.90 2.92
C ILE A 231 2.10 -22.87 2.06
N PHE A 232 1.15 -23.33 1.24
CA PHE A 232 0.35 -22.46 0.40
C PHE A 232 -0.47 -21.45 1.23
N LEU A 233 -1.17 -21.92 2.27
CA LEU A 233 -1.96 -21.05 3.14
C LEU A 233 -1.09 -20.06 3.91
N ARG A 234 0.09 -20.47 4.37
CA ARG A 234 1.07 -19.58 5.01
C ARG A 234 1.59 -18.51 4.06
N ALA A 235 1.80 -18.85 2.79
CA ALA A 235 2.24 -17.89 1.79
C ALA A 235 1.12 -16.94 1.32
N PHE A 236 -0.13 -17.38 1.42
CA PHE A 236 -1.31 -16.60 1.04
C PHE A 236 -1.83 -15.68 2.16
N SER A 237 -1.61 -16.04 3.43
CA SER A 237 -1.99 -15.23 4.59
C SER A 237 -1.07 -14.04 4.81
#